data_AF-A0A382EAR4-F1
#
_entry.id   AF-A0A382EAR4-F1
#
_cell.length_a   1.000
_cell.length_b   1.000
_cell.length_c   1.000
_cell.angle_alpha   90.00
_cell.angle_beta   90.00
_cell.angle_gamma   90.00
#
_symmetry.space_group_name_H-M   'P 1'
#
loop_
_entity.id
_entity.type
_entity.pdbx_description
1 polymer ?
#
loop_
_entity_poly.entity_id
_entity_poly.type
_entity_poly.pdbx_seq_one_letter_code
_entity_poly.pdbx_strand_id
1 'polypeptide(L)'
;MIYTRRVSIKPERNDYLRFIIPSLIGVFLFLFPVSDGGSTTIPIGIMADRLHAAASNYLAHGTTAVFVSAALLTAIFTFGPARLKERWAGAHTLFATTPVWFILRLLGGLFGLMTFLELGPDWVIGADTGRTAYIDLAGIIFCILGPACLLMPFLTDFGFLEFAGTLMRRFFQVTFNLPGRAAIDTLASWVGASSVAVLMTVKQYESGFYSVREAGVITTNFSVVSIPFVVLTARVAGIPELFVPLYTTMVGIGIICAVITPRIPPLSRLPDTYHEPAGCQIHEAVEENVSSFQWALNQSLYRARNAPDPRRLIGGGFKAVADLFFTMMPAAMTIEFL
;
A
#
# COMPACT_ATOMS: atom_id res chain seq x y z
N MET A 1 2.82 11.95 28.47
CA MET A 1 1.56 11.78 29.24
C MET A 1 0.65 10.90 28.38
N ILE A 2 0.65 9.59 28.63
CA ILE A 2 -0.05 8.60 27.78
C ILE A 2 -1.51 8.59 28.20
N TYR A 3 -2.39 9.07 27.33
CA TYR A 3 -3.84 9.06 27.52
C TYR A 3 -4.36 7.62 27.45
N THR A 4 -4.36 6.88 28.56
CA THR A 4 -5.09 5.61 28.68
C THR A 4 -6.59 5.89 28.72
N ARG A 5 -7.23 6.01 27.55
CA ARG A 5 -8.69 6.05 27.49
C ARG A 5 -9.18 4.61 27.63
N ARG A 6 -9.76 4.27 28.78
CA ARG A 6 -10.37 2.96 29.04
C ARG A 6 -11.41 2.67 27.96
N VAL A 7 -11.15 1.70 27.09
CA VAL A 7 -12.14 1.23 26.12
C VAL A 7 -12.82 -0.01 26.71
N SER A 8 -13.68 0.19 27.72
CA SER A 8 -14.58 -0.86 28.19
C SER A 8 -15.90 -0.75 27.42
N ILE A 9 -15.94 -1.32 26.22
CA ILE A 9 -17.21 -1.53 25.52
C ILE A 9 -17.89 -2.77 26.09
N LYS A 10 -19.21 -2.70 26.33
CA LYS A 10 -20.05 -3.90 26.44
C LYS A 10 -20.36 -4.33 25.00
N PRO A 11 -19.77 -5.42 24.49
CA PRO A 11 -19.91 -5.76 23.08
C PRO A 11 -21.31 -6.29 22.79
N GLU A 12 -21.95 -5.75 21.76
CA GLU A 12 -23.25 -6.23 21.28
C GLU A 12 -23.07 -7.19 20.10
N ARG A 13 -24.08 -8.03 19.81
CA ARG A 13 -24.04 -8.96 18.67
C ARG A 13 -23.73 -8.25 17.34
N ASN A 14 -24.24 -7.04 17.17
CA ASN A 14 -24.00 -6.23 15.98
C ASN A 14 -22.52 -5.81 15.84
N ASP A 15 -21.82 -5.54 16.95
CA ASP A 15 -20.39 -5.20 16.92
C ASP A 15 -19.56 -6.39 16.40
N TYR A 16 -19.90 -7.61 16.85
CA TYR A 16 -19.26 -8.83 16.34
C TYR A 16 -19.49 -9.03 14.84
N LEU A 17 -20.71 -8.81 14.34
CA LEU A 17 -21.01 -8.96 12.92
C LEU A 17 -20.26 -7.90 12.08
N ARG A 18 -20.22 -6.65 12.57
CA ARG A 18 -19.48 -5.54 11.93
C ARG A 18 -17.96 -5.75 11.96
N PHE A 19 -17.43 -6.49 12.93
CA PHE A 19 -16.03 -6.89 12.95
C PHE A 19 -15.79 -8.09 12.01
N ILE A 20 -16.46 -9.21 12.27
CA ILE A 20 -16.12 -10.52 11.68
C ILE A 20 -16.38 -10.54 10.18
N ILE A 21 -17.54 -10.08 9.71
CA ILE A 21 -17.90 -10.23 8.29
C ILE A 21 -16.96 -9.41 7.39
N PRO A 22 -16.78 -8.09 7.60
CA PRO A 22 -15.88 -7.30 6.77
C PRO A 22 -14.42 -7.74 6.90
N SER A 23 -13.99 -8.12 8.12
CA SER A 23 -12.62 -8.60 8.35
C SER A 23 -12.34 -9.91 7.61
N LEU A 24 -13.27 -10.87 7.62
CA LEU A 24 -13.11 -12.12 6.86
C LEU A 24 -13.07 -11.87 5.36
N ILE A 25 -13.88 -10.93 4.85
CA ILE A 25 -13.81 -10.49 3.45
C ILE A 25 -12.43 -9.89 3.15
N GLY A 26 -11.94 -8.99 4.00
CA GLY A 26 -10.60 -8.40 3.84
C GLY A 26 -9.49 -9.46 3.87
N VAL A 27 -9.50 -10.37 4.85
CA VAL A 27 -8.53 -11.47 4.94
C VAL A 27 -8.59 -12.36 3.71
N PHE A 28 -9.78 -12.73 3.25
CA PHE A 28 -9.94 -13.51 2.03
C PHE A 28 -9.33 -12.78 0.82
N LEU A 29 -9.69 -11.51 0.60
CA LEU A 29 -9.27 -10.74 -0.55
C LEU A 29 -7.76 -10.47 -0.64
N PHE A 30 -7.10 -10.28 0.52
CA PHE A 30 -5.71 -9.80 0.59
C PHE A 30 -4.70 -10.83 1.10
N LEU A 31 -5.13 -11.83 1.86
CA LEU A 31 -4.23 -12.76 2.58
C LEU A 31 -4.49 -14.23 2.27
N PHE A 32 -5.57 -14.58 1.56
CA PHE A 32 -5.87 -15.97 1.25
C PHE A 32 -5.30 -16.34 -0.12
N PRO A 33 -4.31 -17.26 -0.18
CA PRO A 33 -3.76 -17.70 -1.45
C PRO A 33 -4.80 -18.55 -2.20
N VAL A 34 -5.00 -18.23 -3.47
CA VAL A 34 -5.86 -18.96 -4.42
C VAL A 34 -5.03 -19.38 -5.62
N SER A 35 -5.34 -20.54 -6.18
CA SER A 35 -4.73 -20.95 -7.44
C SER A 35 -5.60 -20.50 -8.62
N ASP A 36 -4.99 -19.82 -9.58
CA ASP A 36 -5.61 -19.44 -10.85
C ASP A 36 -4.65 -19.77 -12.00
N GLY A 37 -5.11 -20.55 -12.99
CA GLY A 37 -4.28 -20.92 -14.14
C GLY A 37 -2.96 -21.64 -13.83
N GLY A 38 -2.82 -22.26 -12.64
CA GLY A 38 -1.58 -22.94 -12.22
C GLY A 38 -0.55 -22.03 -11.52
N SER A 39 -0.85 -20.75 -11.34
CA SER A 39 -0.11 -19.85 -10.45
C SER A 39 -0.87 -19.66 -9.12
N THR A 40 -0.15 -19.30 -8.06
CA THR A 40 -0.76 -18.93 -6.77
C THR A 40 -0.77 -17.41 -6.67
N THR A 41 -1.93 -16.83 -6.39
CA THR A 41 -2.13 -15.38 -6.23
C THR A 41 -3.17 -15.12 -5.13
N ILE A 42 -3.53 -13.86 -4.88
CA ILE A 42 -4.65 -13.48 -4.00
C ILE A 42 -5.89 -13.14 -4.84
N PRO A 43 -7.11 -13.17 -4.27
CA PRO A 43 -8.31 -12.82 -5.03
C PRO A 43 -8.25 -11.45 -5.70
N ILE A 44 -7.62 -10.45 -5.06
CA ILE A 44 -7.41 -9.14 -5.70
C ILE A 44 -6.46 -9.22 -6.91
N GLY A 45 -5.48 -10.12 -6.89
CA GLY A 45 -4.63 -10.39 -8.05
C GLY A 45 -5.45 -10.94 -9.22
N ILE A 46 -6.34 -11.91 -8.97
CA ILE A 46 -7.26 -12.43 -10.00
C ILE A 46 -8.16 -11.32 -10.54
N MET A 47 -8.67 -10.45 -9.67
CA MET A 47 -9.46 -9.29 -10.10
C MET A 47 -8.63 -8.34 -10.97
N ALA A 48 -7.37 -8.11 -10.61
CA ALA A 48 -6.43 -7.29 -11.38
C ALA A 48 -6.14 -7.90 -12.74
N ASP A 49 -5.86 -9.20 -12.83
CA ASP A 49 -5.57 -9.90 -14.08
C ASP A 49 -6.77 -9.88 -15.03
N ARG A 50 -7.99 -10.08 -14.49
CA ARG A 50 -9.23 -9.99 -15.27
C ARG A 50 -9.51 -8.56 -15.73
N LEU A 51 -9.27 -7.57 -14.87
CA LEU A 51 -9.43 -6.16 -15.23
C LEU A 51 -8.42 -5.76 -16.30
N HIS A 52 -7.16 -6.20 -16.15
CA HIS A 52 -6.09 -6.00 -17.13
C HIS A 52 -6.44 -6.64 -18.47
N ALA A 53 -6.89 -7.90 -18.48
CA ALA A 53 -7.32 -8.58 -19.70
C ALA A 53 -8.48 -7.86 -20.40
N ALA A 54 -9.50 -7.44 -19.65
CA ALA A 54 -10.66 -6.72 -20.17
C ALA A 54 -10.32 -5.31 -20.68
N ALA A 55 -9.37 -4.63 -20.04
CA ALA A 55 -8.98 -3.25 -20.37
C ALA A 55 -7.75 -3.17 -21.28
N SER A 56 -7.09 -4.28 -21.61
CA SER A 56 -5.80 -4.35 -22.31
C SER A 56 -5.69 -3.43 -23.53
N ASN A 57 -6.70 -3.42 -24.41
CA ASN A 57 -6.73 -2.57 -25.61
C ASN A 57 -6.80 -1.06 -25.31
N TYR A 58 -7.32 -0.69 -24.14
CA TYR A 58 -7.53 0.69 -23.73
C TYR A 58 -6.57 1.14 -22.62
N LEU A 59 -5.77 0.23 -22.08
CA LEU A 59 -4.99 0.47 -20.89
C LEU A 59 -3.91 1.53 -21.15
N ALA A 60 -3.19 1.40 -22.26
CA ALA A 60 -2.25 2.40 -22.76
C ALA A 60 -2.89 3.80 -22.91
N HIS A 61 -4.12 3.85 -23.43
CA HIS A 61 -4.85 5.11 -23.60
C HIS A 61 -5.22 5.70 -22.23
N GLY A 62 -5.68 4.86 -21.30
CA GLY A 62 -6.07 5.24 -19.96
C GLY A 62 -4.91 5.73 -19.11
N THR A 63 -3.79 4.99 -19.07
CA THR A 63 -2.59 5.36 -18.30
C THR A 63 -2.00 6.66 -18.82
N THR A 64 -1.84 6.81 -20.13
CA THR A 64 -1.34 8.04 -20.74
C THR A 64 -2.28 9.22 -20.49
N ALA A 65 -3.60 9.04 -20.64
CA ALA A 65 -4.57 10.10 -20.34
C ALA A 65 -4.48 10.55 -18.87
N VAL A 66 -4.33 9.62 -17.93
CA VAL A 66 -4.15 9.94 -16.51
C VAL A 66 -2.84 10.67 -16.28
N PHE A 67 -1.74 10.26 -16.89
CA PHE A 67 -0.43 10.88 -16.68
C PHE A 67 -0.36 12.29 -17.27
N VAL A 68 -0.89 12.48 -18.47
CA VAL A 68 -0.97 13.80 -19.11
C VAL A 68 -1.90 14.72 -18.32
N SER A 69 -3.09 14.24 -17.92
CA SER A 69 -3.99 15.05 -17.11
C SER A 69 -3.40 15.37 -15.73
N ALA A 70 -2.70 14.44 -15.10
CA ALA A 70 -1.95 14.68 -13.87
C ALA A 70 -0.91 15.80 -14.03
N ALA A 71 -0.10 15.76 -15.09
CA ALA A 71 0.88 16.80 -15.39
C ALA A 71 0.22 18.17 -15.60
N LEU A 72 -0.84 18.22 -16.42
CA LEU A 72 -1.58 19.45 -16.72
C LEU A 72 -2.27 20.02 -15.48
N LEU A 73 -2.98 19.20 -14.70
CA LEU A 73 -3.67 19.62 -13.50
C LEU A 73 -2.67 20.08 -12.42
N THR A 74 -1.54 19.38 -12.27
CA THR A 74 -0.48 19.81 -11.34
C THR A 74 0.07 21.18 -11.76
N ALA A 75 0.30 21.44 -13.06
CA ALA A 75 0.70 22.75 -13.55
C ALA A 75 -0.36 23.84 -13.29
N ILE A 76 -1.63 23.55 -13.60
CA ILE A 76 -2.75 24.48 -13.40
C ILE A 76 -2.92 24.84 -11.92
N PHE A 77 -2.88 23.87 -11.01
CA PHE A 77 -3.06 24.13 -9.58
C PHE A 77 -1.82 24.72 -8.90
N THR A 78 -0.64 24.55 -9.50
CA THR A 78 0.61 25.17 -9.02
C THR A 78 0.67 26.64 -9.43
N PHE A 79 0.52 26.94 -10.72
CA PHE A 79 0.70 28.28 -11.30
C PHE A 79 -0.60 29.09 -11.49
N GLY A 80 -1.76 28.47 -11.31
CA GLY A 80 -3.06 29.12 -11.49
C GLY A 80 -3.41 30.16 -10.42
N PRO A 81 -4.47 30.95 -10.65
CA PRO A 81 -4.86 32.04 -9.76
C PRO A 81 -5.42 31.51 -8.41
N ALA A 82 -5.26 32.30 -7.34
CA ALA A 82 -5.72 31.94 -5.99
C ALA A 82 -7.21 31.56 -5.93
N ARG A 83 -8.07 32.25 -6.70
CA ARG A 83 -9.51 31.95 -6.79
C ARG A 83 -9.82 30.53 -7.27
N LEU A 84 -8.98 29.96 -8.15
CA LEU A 84 -9.14 28.59 -8.63
C LEU A 84 -8.80 27.58 -7.50
N LYS A 85 -7.75 27.89 -6.74
CA LYS A 85 -7.27 27.07 -5.62
C LYS A 85 -8.31 27.03 -4.49
N GLU A 86 -8.91 28.17 -4.16
CA GLU A 86 -9.97 28.28 -3.15
C GLU A 86 -11.26 27.57 -3.59
N ARG A 87 -11.69 27.77 -4.85
CA ARG A 87 -12.92 27.15 -5.38
C ARG A 87 -12.84 25.63 -5.45
N TRP A 88 -11.66 25.09 -5.72
CA TRP A 88 -11.44 23.65 -5.89
C TRP A 88 -10.42 23.12 -4.88
N ALA A 89 -10.63 23.45 -3.60
CA ALA A 89 -9.69 23.10 -2.53
C ALA A 89 -9.29 21.61 -2.50
N GLY A 90 -10.23 20.69 -2.73
CA GLY A 90 -9.92 19.24 -2.77
C GLY A 90 -9.04 18.82 -3.94
N ALA A 91 -9.22 19.43 -5.12
CA ALA A 91 -8.32 19.20 -6.25
C ALA A 91 -6.97 19.90 -6.03
N HIS A 92 -6.99 21.09 -5.44
CA HIS A 92 -5.77 21.80 -5.06
C HIS A 92 -4.90 20.96 -4.12
N THR A 93 -5.48 20.26 -3.13
CA THR A 93 -4.72 19.37 -2.24
C THR A 93 -4.07 18.17 -2.95
N LEU A 94 -4.65 17.69 -4.05
CA LEU A 94 -4.11 16.55 -4.81
C LEU A 94 -3.01 16.99 -5.79
N PHE A 95 -3.22 18.14 -6.44
CA PHE A 95 -2.40 18.60 -7.55
C PHE A 95 -1.37 19.66 -7.19
N ALA A 96 -1.49 20.35 -6.05
CA ALA A 96 -0.42 21.21 -5.56
C ALA A 96 0.66 20.36 -4.88
N THR A 97 1.90 20.54 -5.31
CA THR A 97 3.02 19.72 -4.81
C THR A 97 4.33 20.51 -4.80
N THR A 98 5.39 19.90 -4.26
CA THR A 98 6.71 20.54 -4.23
C THR A 98 7.36 20.54 -5.62
N PRO A 99 8.36 21.41 -5.89
CA PRO A 99 8.96 21.50 -7.22
C PRO A 99 9.51 20.18 -7.78
N VAL A 100 10.08 19.33 -6.92
CA VAL A 100 10.61 18.02 -7.32
C VAL A 100 9.50 17.11 -7.81
N TRP A 101 8.43 16.95 -7.03
CA TRP A 101 7.28 16.14 -7.42
C TRP A 101 6.55 16.70 -8.65
N PHE A 102 6.51 18.02 -8.80
CA PHE A 102 5.97 18.68 -9.99
C PHE A 102 6.77 18.28 -11.25
N ILE A 103 8.10 18.36 -11.20
CA ILE A 103 8.97 17.96 -12.31
C ILE A 103 8.78 16.47 -12.65
N LEU A 104 8.74 15.60 -11.64
CA LEU A 104 8.54 14.16 -11.85
C LEU A 104 7.20 13.84 -12.52
N ARG A 105 6.11 14.50 -12.12
CA ARG A 105 4.80 14.34 -12.76
C ARG A 105 4.78 14.90 -14.18
N LEU A 106 5.45 16.03 -14.41
CA LEU A 106 5.54 16.64 -15.74
C LEU A 106 6.30 15.74 -16.71
N LEU A 107 7.46 15.21 -16.29
CA LEU A 107 8.23 14.25 -17.06
C LEU A 107 7.44 12.95 -17.29
N GLY A 108 6.70 12.47 -16.29
CA GLY A 108 5.88 11.26 -16.43
C GLY A 108 4.76 11.41 -17.45
N GLY A 109 4.10 12.57 -17.45
CA GLY A 109 3.12 12.92 -18.49
C GLY A 109 3.76 13.06 -19.88
N LEU A 110 4.93 13.69 -19.97
CA LEU A 110 5.66 13.88 -21.23
C LEU A 110 6.15 12.55 -21.82
N PHE A 111 6.89 11.75 -21.05
CA PHE A 111 7.44 10.47 -21.49
C PHE A 111 6.34 9.44 -21.73
N GLY A 112 5.29 9.43 -20.92
CA GLY A 112 4.11 8.60 -21.17
C GLY A 112 3.43 8.96 -22.50
N LEU A 113 3.31 10.26 -22.82
CA LEU A 113 2.75 10.71 -24.09
C LEU A 113 3.66 10.39 -25.28
N MET A 114 4.97 10.61 -25.16
CA MET A 114 5.96 10.26 -26.19
C MET A 114 5.95 8.77 -26.50
N THR A 115 5.93 7.93 -25.46
CA THR A 115 5.86 6.47 -25.60
C THR A 115 4.56 6.05 -26.26
N PHE A 116 3.42 6.60 -25.84
CA PHE A 116 2.11 6.27 -26.39
C PHE A 116 1.96 6.65 -27.86
N LEU A 117 2.50 7.81 -28.26
CA LEU A 117 2.47 8.26 -29.65
C LEU A 117 3.61 7.65 -30.49
N GLU A 118 4.52 6.90 -29.88
CA GLU A 118 5.76 6.41 -30.49
C GLU A 118 6.59 7.56 -31.10
N LEU A 119 6.55 8.74 -30.46
CA LEU A 119 7.22 9.97 -30.88
C LEU A 119 8.31 10.36 -29.87
N GLY A 120 9.56 10.00 -30.17
CA GLY A 120 10.69 10.34 -29.33
C GLY A 120 11.97 9.61 -29.72
N PRO A 121 13.06 9.83 -28.99
CA PRO A 121 14.28 9.06 -29.15
C PRO A 121 14.08 7.63 -28.63
N ASP A 122 14.81 6.66 -29.19
CA ASP A 122 14.67 5.23 -28.87
C ASP A 122 14.84 4.91 -27.39
N TRP A 123 15.65 5.67 -26.66
CA TRP A 123 15.82 5.47 -25.21
C TRP A 123 14.54 5.81 -24.42
N VAL A 124 13.63 6.62 -24.95
CA VAL A 124 12.30 6.90 -24.37
C VAL A 124 11.26 5.91 -24.87
N ILE A 125 11.14 5.72 -26.18
CA ILE A 125 10.03 4.95 -26.78
C ILE A 125 10.33 3.44 -26.94
N GLY A 126 11.53 3.02 -26.56
CA GLY A 126 12.01 1.65 -26.74
C GLY A 126 11.17 0.60 -26.01
N ALA A 127 11.18 -0.61 -26.56
CA ALA A 127 10.48 -1.76 -25.99
C ALA A 127 10.93 -2.04 -24.54
N ASP A 128 12.25 -2.00 -24.31
CA ASP A 128 12.86 -2.29 -23.01
C ASP A 128 12.97 -1.06 -22.09
N THR A 129 12.45 0.10 -22.51
CA THR A 129 12.50 1.34 -21.74
C THR A 129 11.09 1.87 -21.46
N GLY A 130 10.66 2.95 -22.14
CA GLY A 130 9.39 3.59 -21.82
C GLY A 130 8.17 2.73 -22.14
N ARG A 131 8.23 1.84 -23.13
CA ARG A 131 7.11 0.93 -23.41
C ARG A 131 6.86 -0.02 -22.24
N THR A 132 7.92 -0.65 -21.73
CA THR A 132 7.84 -1.50 -20.53
C THR A 132 7.33 -0.70 -19.33
N ALA A 133 7.89 0.47 -19.05
CA ALA A 133 7.50 1.26 -17.88
C ALA A 133 6.05 1.81 -17.97
N TYR A 134 5.72 2.53 -19.05
CA TYR A 134 4.49 3.32 -19.15
C TYR A 134 3.29 2.56 -19.74
N ILE A 135 3.52 1.50 -20.52
CA ILE A 135 2.44 0.72 -21.13
C ILE A 135 2.21 -0.57 -20.34
N ASP A 136 3.25 -1.37 -20.17
CA ASP A 136 3.11 -2.71 -19.60
C ASP A 136 2.99 -2.66 -18.07
N LEU A 137 3.97 -2.05 -17.38
CA LEU A 137 4.02 -2.02 -15.92
C LEU A 137 2.98 -1.07 -15.32
N ALA A 138 2.91 0.17 -15.80
CA ALA A 138 1.91 1.12 -15.34
C ALA A 138 0.49 0.51 -15.45
N GLY A 139 0.15 -0.08 -16.59
CA GLY A 139 -1.15 -0.69 -16.81
C GLY A 139 -1.52 -1.76 -15.78
N ILE A 140 -0.60 -2.69 -15.52
CA ILE A 140 -0.79 -3.74 -14.51
C ILE A 140 -0.94 -3.13 -13.11
N ILE A 141 -0.12 -2.13 -12.77
CA ILE A 141 -0.17 -1.45 -11.47
C ILE A 141 -1.52 -0.73 -11.25
N PHE A 142 -2.08 -0.08 -12.28
CA PHE A 142 -3.43 0.50 -12.22
C PHE A 142 -4.48 -0.57 -11.89
N CYS A 143 -4.38 -1.72 -12.55
CA CYS A 143 -5.37 -2.80 -12.41
C CYS A 143 -5.32 -3.48 -11.03
N ILE A 144 -4.16 -3.55 -10.38
CA ILE A 144 -4.04 -4.14 -9.04
C ILE A 144 -4.28 -3.12 -7.92
N LEU A 145 -3.71 -1.93 -8.00
CA LEU A 145 -3.80 -0.96 -6.91
C LEU A 145 -5.15 -0.24 -6.86
N GLY A 146 -5.83 -0.08 -8.01
CA GLY A 146 -7.17 0.52 -8.06
C GLY A 146 -8.19 -0.24 -7.18
N PRO A 147 -8.45 -1.53 -7.46
CA PRO A 147 -9.29 -2.37 -6.61
C PRO A 147 -8.76 -2.49 -5.18
N ALA A 148 -7.43 -2.57 -4.99
CA ALA A 148 -6.84 -2.62 -3.66
C ALA A 148 -7.21 -1.39 -2.81
N CYS A 149 -7.09 -0.17 -3.34
CA CYS A 149 -7.50 1.06 -2.63
C CYS A 149 -8.98 1.04 -2.22
N LEU A 150 -9.86 0.55 -3.10
CA LEU A 150 -11.31 0.48 -2.84
C LEU A 150 -11.66 -0.56 -1.79
N LEU A 151 -10.96 -1.69 -1.76
CA LEU A 151 -11.27 -2.84 -0.89
C LEU A 151 -10.43 -2.89 0.39
N MET A 152 -9.32 -2.16 0.46
CA MET A 152 -8.44 -2.09 1.63
C MET A 152 -9.17 -1.73 2.93
N PRO A 153 -10.21 -0.87 2.96
CA PRO A 153 -10.97 -0.63 4.18
C PRO A 153 -11.54 -1.88 4.85
N PHE A 154 -11.88 -2.94 4.10
CA PHE A 154 -12.33 -4.21 4.69
C PHE A 154 -11.29 -4.84 5.61
N LEU A 155 -10.01 -4.64 5.31
CA LEU A 155 -8.90 -5.14 6.11
C LEU A 155 -8.49 -4.16 7.22
N THR A 156 -8.57 -2.84 6.99
CA THR A 156 -8.00 -1.83 7.91
C THR A 156 -8.98 -1.20 8.88
N ASP A 157 -10.24 -1.06 8.50
CA ASP A 157 -11.18 -0.16 9.18
C ASP A 157 -12.19 -0.90 10.05
N PHE A 158 -12.23 -2.23 9.97
CA PHE A 158 -13.20 -3.07 10.68
C PHE A 158 -12.63 -3.87 11.86
N GLY A 159 -11.38 -3.66 12.28
CA GLY A 159 -10.85 -4.25 13.51
C GLY A 159 -9.85 -5.39 13.34
N PHE A 160 -9.63 -5.89 12.12
CA PHE A 160 -8.69 -7.00 11.89
C PHE A 160 -7.25 -6.64 12.26
N LEU A 161 -6.78 -5.44 11.86
CA LEU A 161 -5.44 -4.98 12.18
C LEU A 161 -5.23 -4.81 13.69
N GLU A 162 -6.24 -4.31 14.40
CA GLU A 162 -6.24 -4.22 15.86
C GLU A 162 -6.11 -5.62 16.48
N PHE A 163 -6.89 -6.57 15.98
CA PHE A 163 -6.89 -7.94 16.49
C PHE A 163 -5.53 -8.62 16.28
N ALA A 164 -5.11 -8.72 15.02
CA ALA A 164 -3.87 -9.41 14.67
C ALA A 164 -2.63 -8.66 15.18
N GLY A 165 -2.64 -7.33 15.10
CA GLY A 165 -1.56 -6.50 15.59
C GLY A 165 -1.37 -6.65 17.09
N THR A 166 -2.44 -6.67 17.88
CA THR A 166 -2.36 -6.91 19.33
C THR A 166 -1.72 -8.27 19.66
N LEU A 167 -2.08 -9.32 18.92
CA LEU A 167 -1.54 -10.67 19.13
C LEU A 167 -0.05 -10.74 18.76
N MET A 168 0.35 -10.07 17.67
CA MET A 168 1.73 -10.06 17.15
C MET A 168 2.63 -9.01 17.80
N ARG A 169 2.06 -8.10 18.60
CA ARG A 169 2.76 -6.97 19.21
C ARG A 169 4.06 -7.37 19.90
N ARG A 170 4.00 -8.32 20.84
CA ARG A 170 5.19 -8.69 21.63
C ARG A 170 6.32 -9.20 20.74
N PHE A 171 5.98 -9.98 19.72
CA PHE A 171 6.95 -10.53 18.79
C PHE A 171 7.59 -9.42 17.92
N PHE A 172 6.77 -8.56 17.31
CA PHE A 172 7.26 -7.48 16.45
C PHE A 172 8.00 -6.38 17.20
N GLN A 173 7.54 -6.00 18.40
CA GLN A 173 8.20 -4.99 19.22
C GLN A 173 9.56 -5.48 19.71
N VAL A 174 9.66 -6.72 20.20
CA VAL A 174 10.93 -7.26 20.73
C VAL A 174 11.94 -7.51 19.60
N THR A 175 11.47 -8.03 18.47
CA THR A 175 12.39 -8.46 17.39
C THR A 175 12.79 -7.30 16.49
N PHE A 176 11.83 -6.44 16.11
CA PHE A 176 12.00 -5.44 15.05
C PHE A 176 11.80 -4.00 15.51
N ASN A 177 11.40 -3.77 16.78
CA ASN A 177 11.01 -2.46 17.29
C ASN A 177 9.94 -1.79 16.39
N LEU A 178 8.94 -2.60 15.99
CA LEU A 178 7.80 -2.21 15.17
C LEU A 178 6.47 -2.50 15.87
N PRO A 179 5.41 -1.74 15.55
CA PRO A 179 4.06 -2.03 16.03
C PRO A 179 3.58 -3.38 15.50
N GLY A 180 2.70 -4.04 16.26
CA GLY A 180 2.27 -5.39 15.93
C GLY A 180 1.51 -5.48 14.60
N ARG A 181 0.84 -4.39 14.20
CA ARG A 181 0.15 -4.28 12.91
C ARG A 181 1.04 -4.54 11.69
N ALA A 182 2.34 -4.25 11.78
CA ALA A 182 3.31 -4.50 10.71
C ALA A 182 3.38 -5.99 10.30
N ALA A 183 2.93 -6.90 11.17
CA ALA A 183 2.78 -8.31 10.83
C ALA A 183 1.84 -8.53 9.63
N ILE A 184 0.77 -7.73 9.54
CA ILE A 184 -0.20 -7.86 8.45
C ILE A 184 0.37 -7.29 7.15
N ASP A 185 1.12 -6.18 7.19
CA ASP A 185 1.88 -5.69 6.02
C ASP A 185 2.85 -6.75 5.49
N THR A 186 3.53 -7.46 6.40
CA THR A 186 4.47 -8.54 6.05
C THR A 186 3.75 -9.73 5.39
N LEU A 187 2.64 -10.18 5.98
CA LEU A 187 1.84 -11.29 5.44
C LEU A 187 1.21 -10.93 4.09
N ALA A 188 0.73 -9.69 3.93
CA ALA A 188 0.19 -9.20 2.67
C ALA A 188 1.24 -9.19 1.55
N SER A 189 2.50 -8.88 1.89
CA SER A 189 3.61 -8.93 0.93
C SER A 189 3.92 -10.37 0.48
N TRP A 190 3.93 -11.32 1.41
CA TRP A 190 4.24 -12.73 1.10
C TRP A 190 3.16 -13.42 0.26
N VAL A 191 1.90 -13.20 0.60
CA VAL A 191 0.78 -13.91 -0.03
C VAL A 191 0.32 -13.19 -1.30
N GLY A 192 0.38 -11.87 -1.31
CA GLY A 192 -0.12 -11.03 -2.39
C GLY A 192 0.98 -10.34 -3.19
N ALA A 193 0.85 -9.02 -3.28
CA ALA A 193 1.76 -8.16 -4.02
C ALA A 193 2.43 -7.17 -3.07
N SER A 194 3.74 -7.01 -3.17
CA SER A 194 4.53 -6.05 -2.38
C SER A 194 3.97 -4.62 -2.50
N SER A 195 3.51 -4.22 -3.69
CA SER A 195 2.88 -2.91 -3.91
C SER A 195 1.63 -2.68 -3.06
N VAL A 196 0.83 -3.73 -2.83
CA VAL A 196 -0.38 -3.65 -1.98
C VAL A 196 0.01 -3.49 -0.50
N ALA A 197 1.09 -4.14 -0.08
CA ALA A 197 1.61 -3.97 1.27
C ALA A 197 2.21 -2.57 1.49
N VAL A 198 2.92 -2.00 0.52
CA VAL A 198 3.38 -0.61 0.61
C VAL A 198 2.20 0.36 0.71
N LEU A 199 1.16 0.16 -0.10
CA LEU A 199 -0.08 0.95 -0.02
C LEU A 199 -0.74 0.84 1.36
N MET A 200 -0.74 -0.36 1.95
CA MET A 200 -1.23 -0.59 3.32
C MET A 200 -0.42 0.23 4.33
N THR A 201 0.91 0.18 4.23
CA THR A 201 1.82 0.91 5.10
C THR A 201 1.61 2.43 4.99
N VAL A 202 1.43 2.96 3.78
CA VAL A 202 1.10 4.37 3.55
C VAL A 202 -0.23 4.72 4.22
N LYS A 203 -1.27 3.91 4.04
CA LYS A 203 -2.58 4.16 4.67
C LYS A 203 -2.49 4.16 6.20
N GLN A 204 -1.72 3.23 6.78
CA GLN A 204 -1.49 3.18 8.23
C GLN A 204 -0.71 4.41 8.72
N TYR A 205 0.30 4.86 7.98
CA TYR A 205 1.04 6.10 8.28
C TYR A 205 0.12 7.33 8.26
N GLU A 206 -0.65 7.52 7.18
CA GLU A 206 -1.56 8.66 7.04
C GLU A 206 -2.67 8.66 8.09
N SER A 207 -3.08 7.47 8.53
CA SER A 207 -4.06 7.27 9.60
C SER A 207 -3.47 7.40 11.01
N GLY A 208 -2.18 7.69 11.15
CA GLY A 208 -1.53 7.90 12.45
C GLY A 208 -1.18 6.61 13.20
N PHE A 209 -1.19 5.46 12.53
CA PHE A 209 -0.82 4.18 13.12
C PHE A 209 0.65 3.84 12.95
N TYR A 210 1.39 4.52 12.08
CA TYR A 210 2.84 4.39 11.96
C TYR A 210 3.51 5.76 12.06
N SER A 211 4.70 5.82 12.67
CA SER A 211 5.60 6.96 12.52
C SER A 211 6.29 6.95 11.14
N VAL A 212 6.91 8.06 10.74
CA VAL A 212 7.71 8.12 9.49
C VAL A 212 8.81 7.05 9.51
N ARG A 213 9.50 6.88 10.65
CA ARG A 213 10.52 5.84 10.82
C ARG A 213 9.93 4.45 10.65
N GLU A 214 8.82 4.14 11.32
CA GLU A 214 8.17 2.82 11.25
C GLU A 214 7.71 2.51 9.82
N ALA A 215 7.02 3.45 9.17
CA ALA A 215 6.55 3.29 7.79
C ALA A 215 7.72 3.07 6.81
N GLY A 216 8.81 3.82 6.97
CA GLY A 216 10.02 3.65 6.17
C GLY A 216 10.68 2.29 6.36
N VAL A 217 10.76 1.80 7.60
CA VAL A 217 11.30 0.47 7.91
C VAL A 217 10.43 -0.65 7.34
N ILE A 218 9.11 -0.57 7.51
CA ILE A 218 8.15 -1.57 7.02
C ILE A 218 8.23 -1.64 5.49
N THR A 219 8.16 -0.50 4.81
CA THR A 219 8.22 -0.41 3.34
C THR A 219 9.52 -0.98 2.76
N THR A 220 10.65 -0.83 3.47
CA THR A 220 11.96 -1.25 2.95
C THR A 220 12.36 -2.68 3.31
N ASN A 221 11.91 -3.19 4.45
CA ASN A 221 12.35 -4.51 4.95
C ASN A 221 11.25 -5.57 4.95
N PHE A 222 9.97 -5.17 4.94
CA PHE A 222 8.83 -6.09 5.08
C PHE A 222 7.98 -6.20 3.82
N SER A 223 8.35 -5.49 2.75
CA SER A 223 7.82 -5.67 1.39
C SER A 223 8.52 -6.81 0.65
N VAL A 224 8.34 -8.04 1.16
CA VAL A 224 9.03 -9.23 0.66
C VAL A 224 8.48 -9.69 -0.69
N VAL A 225 9.35 -10.23 -1.53
CA VAL A 225 8.98 -10.86 -2.81
C VAL A 225 8.15 -12.12 -2.61
N SER A 226 7.19 -12.38 -3.50
CA SER A 226 6.26 -13.50 -3.39
C SER A 226 6.92 -14.85 -3.69
N ILE A 227 6.45 -15.92 -3.03
CA ILE A 227 6.97 -17.29 -3.20
C ILE A 227 6.94 -17.75 -4.67
N PRO A 228 5.85 -17.57 -5.44
CA PRO A 228 5.80 -18.00 -6.83
C PRO A 228 6.87 -17.32 -7.70
N PHE A 229 7.17 -16.04 -7.44
CA PHE A 229 8.21 -15.32 -8.16
C PHE A 229 9.61 -15.86 -7.85
N VAL A 230 9.87 -16.25 -6.60
CA VAL A 230 11.14 -16.90 -6.24
C VAL A 230 11.27 -18.27 -6.90
N VAL A 231 10.18 -19.06 -6.96
CA VAL A 231 10.16 -20.35 -7.69
C VAL A 231 10.44 -20.13 -9.19
N LEU A 232 9.80 -19.13 -9.81
CA LEU A 232 10.01 -18.80 -11.21
C LEU A 232 11.47 -18.38 -11.46
N THR A 233 12.01 -17.49 -10.64
CA THR A 233 13.40 -17.02 -10.73
C THR A 233 14.38 -18.18 -10.59
N ALA A 234 14.16 -19.10 -9.64
CA ALA A 234 15.01 -20.29 -9.48
C ALA A 234 14.99 -21.19 -10.72
N ARG A 235 13.82 -21.35 -11.37
CA ARG A 235 13.71 -22.10 -12.64
C ARG A 235 14.45 -21.41 -13.78
N VAL A 236 14.27 -20.09 -13.94
CA VAL A 236 14.93 -19.31 -14.98
C VAL A 236 16.46 -19.31 -14.79
N ALA A 237 16.92 -19.23 -13.54
CA ALA A 237 18.33 -19.32 -13.19
C ALA A 237 18.92 -20.74 -13.32
N GLY A 238 18.11 -21.75 -13.66
CA GLY A 238 18.56 -23.14 -13.85
C GLY A 238 18.89 -23.88 -12.54
N ILE A 239 18.36 -23.42 -11.40
CA ILE A 239 18.59 -24.01 -10.06
C ILE A 239 17.29 -24.33 -9.28
N PRO A 240 16.24 -24.92 -9.90
CA PRO A 240 14.96 -25.17 -9.23
C PRO A 240 15.08 -26.12 -8.02
N GLU A 241 16.00 -27.06 -8.05
CA GLU A 241 16.30 -27.99 -6.94
C GLU A 241 16.86 -27.29 -5.71
N LEU A 242 17.49 -26.12 -5.88
CA LEU A 242 18.00 -25.30 -4.78
C LEU A 242 16.95 -24.32 -4.24
N PHE A 243 15.69 -24.42 -4.65
CA PHE A 243 14.64 -23.51 -4.20
C PHE A 243 14.53 -23.42 -2.67
N VAL A 244 14.51 -24.56 -1.96
CA VAL A 244 14.37 -24.56 -0.50
C VAL A 244 15.57 -23.89 0.19
N PRO A 245 16.83 -24.25 -0.14
CA PRO A 245 18.00 -23.50 0.34
C PRO A 245 17.95 -22.01 -0.01
N LEU A 246 17.67 -21.66 -1.27
CA LEU A 246 17.59 -20.28 -1.75
C LEU A 246 16.59 -19.46 -0.94
N TYR A 247 15.36 -19.96 -0.81
CA TYR A 247 14.28 -19.28 -0.11
C TYR A 247 14.58 -19.16 1.39
N THR A 248 15.12 -20.21 2.01
CA THR A 248 15.49 -20.19 3.43
C THR A 248 16.60 -19.18 3.71
N THR A 249 17.63 -19.13 2.86
CA THR A 249 18.70 -18.13 2.94
C THR A 249 18.16 -16.73 2.73
N MET A 250 17.27 -16.53 1.76
CA MET A 250 16.63 -15.23 1.50
C MET A 250 15.84 -14.74 2.72
N VAL A 251 15.03 -15.60 3.34
CA VAL A 251 14.27 -15.27 4.56
C VAL A 251 15.22 -14.97 5.73
N GLY A 252 16.27 -15.77 5.92
CA GLY A 252 17.27 -15.55 6.96
C GLY A 252 17.99 -14.21 6.82
N ILE A 253 18.46 -13.89 5.62
CA ILE A 253 19.07 -12.59 5.31
C ILE A 253 18.04 -11.47 5.50
N GLY A 254 16.80 -11.65 5.05
CA GLY A 254 15.72 -10.69 5.23
C GLY A 254 15.46 -10.35 6.70
N ILE A 255 15.40 -11.35 7.58
CA ILE A 255 15.26 -11.16 9.03
C ILE A 255 16.46 -10.39 9.60
N ILE A 256 17.68 -10.77 9.22
CA ILE A 256 18.91 -10.09 9.65
C ILE A 256 18.88 -8.62 9.21
N CYS A 257 18.54 -8.35 7.95
CA CYS A 257 18.39 -7.01 7.41
C CYS A 257 17.30 -6.24 8.16
N ALA A 258 16.12 -6.83 8.40
CA ALA A 258 15.04 -6.20 9.15
C ALA A 258 15.42 -5.83 10.61
N VAL A 259 16.40 -6.52 11.20
CA VAL A 259 16.92 -6.20 12.54
C VAL A 259 18.04 -5.16 12.50
N ILE A 260 18.88 -5.19 11.45
CA ILE A 260 20.09 -4.36 11.35
C ILE A 260 19.82 -3.03 10.64
N THR A 261 19.18 -3.05 9.46
CA THR A 261 19.02 -1.85 8.61
C THR A 261 18.24 -0.72 9.28
N PRO A 262 17.22 -0.95 10.15
CA PRO A 262 16.55 0.16 10.85
C PRO A 262 17.49 0.93 11.79
N ARG A 263 18.62 0.33 12.16
CA ARG A 263 19.64 0.93 13.04
C ARG A 263 20.74 1.65 12.27
N ILE A 264 20.79 1.50 10.94
CA ILE A 264 21.80 2.11 10.06
C ILE A 264 21.16 3.29 9.28
N PRO A 265 21.89 4.38 9.00
CA PRO A 265 21.41 5.43 8.10
C PRO A 265 21.13 4.90 6.69
N PRO A 266 20.11 5.42 5.96
CA PRO A 266 19.29 6.58 6.31
C PRO A 266 18.11 6.27 7.24
N LEU A 267 17.71 5.00 7.42
CA LEU A 267 16.51 4.62 8.17
C LEU A 267 16.57 5.03 9.64
N SER A 268 17.74 4.91 10.27
CA SER A 268 17.91 5.34 11.67
C SER A 268 17.85 6.85 11.89
N ARG A 269 17.92 7.65 10.81
CA ARG A 269 17.80 9.12 10.86
C ARG A 269 16.37 9.61 10.62
N LEU A 270 15.45 8.71 10.26
CA LEU A 270 14.04 9.08 10.10
C LEU A 270 13.43 9.41 11.46
N PRO A 271 12.69 10.53 11.58
CA PRO A 271 12.08 10.92 12.84
C PRO A 271 10.89 10.02 13.20
N ASP A 272 10.64 9.84 14.51
CA ASP A 272 9.42 9.20 15.02
C ASP A 272 8.23 10.18 15.07
N THR A 273 8.01 10.91 13.97
CA THR A 273 6.86 11.81 13.82
C THR A 273 5.70 11.10 13.12
N TYR A 274 4.48 11.44 13.53
CA TYR A 274 3.24 10.92 12.93
C TYR A 274 2.69 11.92 11.91
N HIS A 275 1.78 11.47 11.05
CA HIS A 275 1.08 12.36 10.14
C HIS A 275 0.24 13.38 10.93
N GLU A 276 0.62 14.66 10.87
CA GLU A 276 0.09 15.77 11.69
C GLU A 276 -1.45 15.81 11.78
N PRO A 277 -2.23 15.66 10.69
CA PRO A 277 -3.70 15.66 10.77
C PRO A 277 -4.30 14.51 11.60
N ALA A 278 -3.60 13.37 11.70
CA ALA A 278 -4.08 12.19 12.40
C ALA A 278 -3.51 12.06 13.83
N GLY A 279 -2.27 12.52 14.05
CA GLY A 279 -1.55 12.31 15.31
C GLY A 279 -1.25 10.82 15.57
N CYS A 280 -0.82 10.47 16.80
CA CYS A 280 -0.57 9.07 17.17
C CYS A 280 -1.88 8.38 17.58
N GLN A 281 -2.26 7.34 16.84
CA GLN A 281 -3.49 6.55 17.05
C GLN A 281 -3.22 5.17 17.67
N ILE A 282 -1.95 4.77 17.83
CA ILE A 282 -1.62 3.45 18.39
C ILE A 282 -1.99 3.39 19.88
N HIS A 283 -2.81 2.40 20.23
CA HIS A 283 -3.14 2.05 21.61
C HIS A 283 -2.97 0.55 21.85
N GLU A 284 -1.75 0.06 21.65
CA GLU A 284 -1.44 -1.37 21.74
C GLU A 284 -1.08 -1.85 23.16
N ALA A 285 -0.98 -0.94 24.15
CA ALA A 285 -0.69 -1.27 25.55
C ALA A 285 -1.75 -2.21 26.15
N VAL A 286 -1.40 -3.48 26.34
CA VAL A 286 -2.25 -4.48 27.02
C VAL A 286 -2.34 -4.09 28.50
N GLU A 287 -3.55 -3.92 29.02
CA GLU A 287 -3.76 -3.69 30.46
C GLU A 287 -3.26 -4.90 31.28
N GLU A 288 -2.65 -4.66 32.44
CA GLU A 288 -1.95 -5.68 33.27
C GLU A 288 -2.84 -6.84 33.74
N ASN A 289 -4.16 -6.81 33.51
CA ASN A 289 -5.13 -7.80 34.01
C ASN A 289 -6.07 -8.39 32.94
N VAL A 290 -5.78 -8.23 31.64
CA VAL A 290 -6.60 -8.80 30.56
C VAL A 290 -5.76 -9.71 29.67
N SER A 291 -6.28 -10.89 29.30
CA SER A 291 -5.60 -11.78 28.35
C SER A 291 -5.41 -11.07 27.00
N SER A 292 -4.27 -11.29 26.33
CA SER A 292 -3.96 -10.62 25.05
C SER A 292 -5.04 -10.84 23.99
N PHE A 293 -5.69 -12.00 23.99
CA PHE A 293 -6.80 -12.31 23.09
C PHE A 293 -8.05 -11.47 23.38
N GLN A 294 -8.47 -11.37 24.66
CA GLN A 294 -9.62 -10.55 25.03
C GLN A 294 -9.36 -9.07 24.76
N TRP A 295 -8.12 -8.60 25.01
CA TRP A 295 -7.72 -7.25 24.66
C TRP A 295 -7.79 -7.00 23.15
N ALA A 296 -7.24 -7.91 22.35
CA ALA A 296 -7.31 -7.87 20.89
C ALA A 296 -8.75 -7.81 20.38
N LEU A 297 -9.63 -8.64 20.96
CA LEU A 297 -11.04 -8.67 20.62
C LEU A 297 -11.74 -7.35 20.98
N ASN A 298 -11.53 -6.82 22.18
CA ASN A 298 -12.14 -5.55 22.60
C ASN A 298 -11.68 -4.37 21.71
N GLN A 299 -10.40 -4.29 21.36
CA GLN A 299 -9.89 -3.26 20.45
C GLN A 299 -10.50 -3.40 19.04
N SER A 300 -10.62 -4.63 18.53
CA SER A 300 -11.22 -4.89 17.22
C SER A 300 -12.71 -4.52 17.15
N LEU A 301 -13.49 -4.85 18.19
CA LEU A 301 -14.90 -4.50 18.28
C LEU A 301 -15.09 -2.98 18.42
N TYR A 302 -14.21 -2.31 19.16
CA TYR A 302 -14.23 -0.86 19.26
C TYR A 302 -13.95 -0.19 17.92
N ARG A 303 -12.96 -0.69 17.17
CA ARG A 303 -12.68 -0.19 15.81
C ARG A 303 -13.87 -0.42 14.89
N ALA A 304 -14.41 -1.63 14.86
CA ALA A 304 -15.56 -2.00 14.02
C ALA A 304 -16.80 -1.15 14.31
N ARG A 305 -17.05 -0.83 15.58
CA ARG A 305 -18.18 0.03 15.98
C ARG A 305 -18.04 1.46 15.49
N ASN A 306 -16.81 1.98 15.45
CA ASN A 306 -16.49 3.33 14.99
C ASN A 306 -16.06 3.38 13.52
N ALA A 307 -16.21 2.27 12.78
CA ALA A 307 -15.87 2.21 11.36
C ALA A 307 -16.72 3.22 10.57
N PRO A 308 -16.16 3.86 9.53
CA PRO A 308 -16.90 4.81 8.70
C PRO A 308 -18.10 4.14 8.01
N ASP A 309 -19.15 4.94 7.75
CA ASP A 309 -20.31 4.46 7.00
C ASP A 309 -19.92 4.00 5.57
N PRO A 310 -20.64 3.04 4.95
CA PRO A 310 -20.30 2.52 3.62
C PRO A 310 -20.12 3.60 2.54
N ARG A 311 -20.91 4.68 2.58
CA ARG A 311 -20.77 5.81 1.64
C ARG A 311 -19.44 6.54 1.81
N ARG A 312 -18.99 6.74 3.06
CA ARG A 312 -17.70 7.37 3.37
C ARG A 312 -16.54 6.44 3.02
N LEU A 313 -16.70 5.13 3.21
CA LEU A 313 -15.71 4.13 2.80
C LEU A 313 -15.49 4.15 1.29
N ILE A 314 -16.58 4.10 0.50
CA ILE A 314 -16.50 4.14 -0.96
C ILE A 314 -15.88 5.48 -1.43
N GLY A 315 -16.35 6.61 -0.89
CA GLY A 315 -15.81 7.92 -1.22
C GLY A 315 -14.32 8.07 -0.86
N GLY A 316 -13.90 7.55 0.30
CA GLY A 316 -12.50 7.50 0.72
C GLY A 316 -11.66 6.61 -0.19
N GLY A 317 -12.18 5.44 -0.59
CA GLY A 317 -11.51 4.54 -1.53
C GLY A 317 -11.30 5.20 -2.90
N PHE A 318 -12.31 5.86 -3.47
CA PHE A 318 -12.14 6.59 -4.73
C PHE A 318 -11.15 7.75 -4.62
N LYS A 319 -11.14 8.45 -3.47
CA LYS A 319 -10.14 9.48 -3.21
C LYS A 319 -8.73 8.89 -3.17
N ALA A 320 -8.54 7.74 -2.53
CA ALA A 320 -7.25 7.04 -2.50
C ALA A 320 -6.81 6.54 -3.88
N VAL A 321 -7.73 6.03 -4.70
CA VAL A 321 -7.46 5.69 -6.11
C VAL A 321 -7.03 6.92 -6.90
N ALA A 322 -7.76 8.03 -6.76
CA ALA A 322 -7.45 9.27 -7.46
C ALA A 322 -6.09 9.84 -7.03
N ASP A 323 -5.79 9.82 -5.73
CA ASP A 323 -4.49 10.24 -5.24
C ASP A 323 -3.39 9.37 -5.86
N LEU A 324 -3.47 8.05 -5.68
CA LEU A 324 -2.50 7.12 -6.25
C LEU A 324 -2.27 7.33 -7.76
N PHE A 325 -3.34 7.36 -8.55
CA PHE A 325 -3.26 7.41 -10.02
C PHE A 325 -2.78 8.75 -10.57
N PHE A 326 -3.21 9.87 -9.97
CA PHE A 326 -2.88 11.20 -10.49
C PHE A 326 -1.65 11.82 -9.80
N THR A 327 -1.27 11.34 -8.62
CA THR A 327 -0.22 11.99 -7.83
C THR A 327 1.04 11.13 -7.74
N MET A 328 0.88 9.84 -7.41
CA MET A 328 1.99 8.95 -7.10
C MET A 328 2.50 8.20 -8.34
N MET A 329 1.60 7.62 -9.14
CA MET A 329 1.97 6.80 -10.30
C MET A 329 2.76 7.54 -11.39
N PRO A 330 2.39 8.76 -11.82
CA PRO A 330 3.15 9.46 -12.86
C PRO A 330 4.58 9.75 -12.41
N ALA A 331 4.77 10.07 -11.13
CA ALA A 331 6.09 10.29 -10.56
C ALA A 331 6.87 8.98 -10.38
N ALA A 332 6.22 7.91 -9.92
CA ALA A 332 6.84 6.60 -9.74
C ALA A 332 7.37 6.04 -11.06
N MET A 333 6.58 6.10 -12.15
CA MET A 333 7.02 5.62 -13.47
C MET A 333 8.16 6.46 -14.03
N THR A 334 8.19 7.77 -13.76
CA THR A 334 9.36 8.60 -14.11
C THR A 334 10.61 8.16 -13.38
N ILE A 335 10.50 7.84 -12.08
CA ILE A 335 11.65 7.36 -11.31
C ILE A 335 12.11 5.99 -11.81
N GLU A 336 11.18 5.10 -12.14
CA GLU A 336 11.49 3.78 -12.70
C GLU A 336 12.15 3.85 -14.08
N PHE A 337 11.76 4.86 -14.87
CA PHE A 337 12.32 5.10 -16.19
C PHE A 337 13.74 5.71 -16.17
N LEU A 338 14.08 6.48 -15.13
CA LEU A 338 15.36 7.20 -14.98
C LEU A 338 16.45 6.34 -14.33
#